data_AF-A0A0U3A3L7-F1
#
_entry.id   AF-A0A0U3A3L7-F1
#
_cell.length_a   1.000
_cell.length_b   1.000
_cell.length_c   1.000
_cell.angle_alpha   90.00
_cell.angle_beta   90.00
_cell.angle_gamma   90.00
#
_symmetry.space_group_name_H-M   'P 1'
#
loop_
_entity.id
_entity.type
_entity.pdbx_description
1 polymer ?
#
loop_
_entity_poly.entity_id
_entity_poly.type
_entity_poly.pdbx_seq_one_letter_code
_entity_poly.pdbx_strand_id
1 'polypeptide(L)'
;MLSMAWLASALIGAFSLAVHAEQSHPAGKVHLGASERRADVTGLRPIITWPGSRPAQLGQAPSASTTAAPAPPNFNLNELMRSILFPNANVIFNVQIVDPGEKPKGPPPDIAANFSISGWGDNLYPRWDVVSYGAVGLEESAYLLMKPDRLCQNGKPVPVKREDWIKYVAELSATAKAVYTASLARDRDAVAGLADRLNESCATCHQAYRTG
;
A
#
# COMPACT_ATOMS: atom_id res chain seq x y z
N MET A 1 -21.89 -67.54 13.12
CA MET A 1 -23.31 -67.95 13.25
C MET A 1 -24.05 -66.82 13.95
N LEU A 2 -25.09 -66.28 13.28
CA LEU A 2 -26.19 -65.35 13.69
C LEU A 2 -25.79 -63.96 14.25
N SER A 3 -26.09 -62.81 13.59
CA SER A 3 -27.39 -62.18 13.20
C SER A 3 -28.15 -61.65 14.43
N MET A 4 -28.57 -60.38 14.60
CA MET A 4 -29.44 -59.47 13.81
C MET A 4 -29.33 -58.05 14.45
N ALA A 5 -29.12 -56.95 13.73
CA ALA A 5 -30.11 -56.11 13.03
C ALA A 5 -31.22 -55.48 13.90
N TRP A 6 -31.16 -54.14 14.05
CA TRP A 6 -32.34 -53.27 14.11
C TRP A 6 -32.17 -52.11 13.13
N LEU A 7 -33.22 -51.89 12.34
CA LEU A 7 -33.39 -50.94 11.24
C LEU A 7 -34.46 -49.92 11.64
N ALA A 8 -34.25 -48.64 11.29
CA ALA A 8 -35.25 -47.67 10.77
C ALA A 8 -34.55 -46.29 10.66
N SER A 9 -34.15 -45.80 9.48
CA SER A 9 -34.92 -45.25 8.35
C SER A 9 -35.62 -43.91 8.62
N ALA A 10 -35.02 -42.82 8.13
CA ALA A 10 -35.60 -41.59 7.55
C ALA A 10 -34.47 -40.54 7.49
N LEU A 11 -34.18 -39.76 6.44
CA LEU A 11 -34.81 -39.47 5.16
C LEU A 11 -33.71 -38.96 4.21
N ILE A 12 -33.89 -39.29 2.94
CA ILE A 12 -33.12 -38.82 1.79
C ILE A 12 -33.39 -37.33 1.57
N GLY A 13 -32.33 -36.55 1.37
CA GLY A 13 -32.41 -35.16 0.91
C GLY A 13 -31.19 -34.84 0.04
N ALA A 14 -31.37 -34.97 -1.27
CA ALA A 14 -30.38 -34.72 -2.30
C ALA A 14 -30.32 -33.23 -2.68
N PHE A 15 -29.09 -32.77 -2.94
CA PHE A 15 -28.69 -31.85 -4.01
C PHE A 15 -29.15 -30.37 -4.05
N SER A 16 -28.13 -29.54 -4.31
CA SER A 16 -28.11 -28.24 -4.99
C SER A 16 -28.58 -26.98 -4.24
N LEU A 17 -27.61 -26.09 -3.99
CA LEU A 17 -27.67 -24.63 -4.21
C LEU A 17 -26.22 -24.12 -4.16
N ALA A 18 -25.52 -24.08 -5.29
CA ALA A 18 -25.50 -22.95 -6.22
C ALA A 18 -24.89 -21.67 -5.60
N VAL A 19 -23.65 -21.44 -6.05
CA VAL A 19 -22.90 -20.19 -6.13
C VAL A 19 -23.75 -19.01 -6.65
N HIS A 20 -23.55 -17.83 -6.03
CA HIS A 20 -23.92 -16.44 -6.37
C HIS A 20 -24.88 -15.77 -5.37
N ALA A 21 -24.34 -14.86 -4.56
CA ALA A 21 -25.08 -13.73 -4.01
C ALA A 21 -24.16 -12.50 -4.00
N GLU A 22 -24.21 -11.78 -5.12
CA GLU A 22 -23.82 -10.39 -5.28
C GLU A 22 -24.58 -9.56 -4.24
N GLN A 23 -23.89 -8.94 -3.27
CA GLN A 23 -24.53 -7.98 -2.37
C GLN A 23 -24.71 -6.65 -3.10
N SER A 24 -25.76 -6.56 -3.90
CA SER A 24 -26.30 -5.29 -4.38
C SER A 24 -26.86 -4.49 -3.20
N HIS A 25 -26.24 -3.36 -2.88
CA HIS A 25 -26.79 -2.39 -1.93
C HIS A 25 -28.05 -1.75 -2.52
N PRO A 26 -29.22 -1.80 -1.85
CA PRO A 26 -30.38 -1.04 -2.27
C PRO A 26 -30.16 0.45 -1.96
N ALA A 27 -30.45 1.31 -2.94
CA ALA A 27 -30.49 2.75 -2.80
C ALA A 27 -31.60 3.17 -1.83
N GLY A 28 -31.26 3.23 -0.54
CA GLY A 28 -32.13 3.67 0.56
C GLY A 28 -31.52 4.85 1.30
N LYS A 29 -32.28 5.94 1.40
CA LYS A 29 -31.90 7.25 1.95
C LYS A 29 -31.28 7.13 3.36
N VAL A 30 -30.05 7.63 3.53
CA VAL A 30 -29.43 7.81 4.85
C VAL A 30 -30.06 9.03 5.54
N HIS A 31 -30.83 8.80 6.61
CA HIS A 31 -31.30 9.87 7.48
C HIS A 31 -30.22 10.21 8.52
N LEU A 32 -29.38 11.21 8.20
CA LEU A 32 -28.48 11.83 9.17
C LEU A 32 -29.25 12.74 10.14
N GLY A 33 -28.92 12.65 11.42
CA GLY A 33 -29.59 13.33 12.53
C GLY A 33 -29.35 14.84 12.52
N ALA A 34 -30.26 15.62 13.11
CA ALA A 34 -30.22 17.08 13.06
C ALA A 34 -28.97 17.72 13.71
N SER A 35 -28.23 16.99 14.55
CA SER A 35 -26.99 17.44 15.19
C SER A 35 -25.74 17.35 14.29
N GLU A 36 -25.78 16.57 13.20
CA GLU A 36 -24.68 16.49 12.23
C GLU A 36 -24.76 17.59 11.15
N ARG A 37 -25.84 18.40 11.17
CA ARG A 37 -26.11 19.46 10.19
C ARG A 37 -25.57 20.85 10.56
N ARG A 38 -24.92 21.01 11.71
CA ARG A 38 -24.28 22.28 12.11
C ARG A 38 -23.00 22.05 12.91
N ALA A 39 -21.95 21.58 12.24
CA ALA A 39 -20.64 22.14 12.50
C ALA A 39 -20.51 23.35 11.55
N ASP A 40 -20.31 24.52 12.12
CA ASP A 40 -20.19 25.81 11.46
C ASP A 40 -19.06 25.79 10.40
N VAL A 41 -19.46 25.68 9.12
CA VAL A 41 -18.58 25.80 7.93
C VAL A 41 -18.55 27.25 7.43
N THR A 42 -18.67 28.25 8.30
CA THR A 42 -18.62 29.65 7.88
C THR A 42 -17.18 30.20 7.85
N GLY A 43 -16.20 29.45 8.39
CA GLY A 43 -14.78 29.82 8.42
C GLY A 43 -13.85 29.10 7.43
N LEU A 44 -14.34 28.05 6.74
CA LEU A 44 -13.54 27.28 5.79
C LEU A 44 -14.04 27.55 4.37
N ARG A 45 -13.34 28.43 3.66
CA ARG A 45 -13.48 28.54 2.19
C ARG A 45 -13.32 27.13 1.58
N PRO A 46 -14.23 26.66 0.72
CA PRO A 46 -14.15 25.30 0.21
C PRO A 46 -13.03 25.24 -0.83
N ILE A 47 -11.86 24.71 -0.43
CA ILE A 47 -10.78 24.32 -1.37
C ILE A 47 -11.10 22.96 -2.01
N ILE A 48 -12.13 22.26 -1.53
CA ILE A 48 -12.54 20.96 -2.04
C ILE A 48 -13.72 21.13 -3.00
N THR A 49 -13.44 21.25 -4.30
CA THR A 49 -14.43 21.01 -5.34
C THR A 49 -14.47 19.52 -5.66
N TRP A 50 -15.58 18.86 -5.33
CA TRP A 50 -15.86 17.50 -5.76
C TRP A 50 -16.15 17.50 -7.28
N PRO A 51 -15.50 16.65 -8.09
CA PRO A 51 -15.84 16.53 -9.49
C PRO A 51 -17.25 15.92 -9.61
N GLY A 52 -18.24 16.75 -9.96
CA GLY A 52 -19.61 16.32 -10.23
C GLY A 52 -20.70 17.32 -9.81
N SER A 53 -20.41 18.27 -8.92
CA SER A 53 -21.37 19.30 -8.50
C SER A 53 -21.21 20.57 -9.35
N ARG A 54 -21.60 20.51 -10.62
CA ARG A 54 -21.80 21.72 -11.43
C ARG A 54 -23.29 21.90 -11.71
N PRO A 55 -23.94 23.00 -11.25
CA PRO A 55 -25.22 23.38 -11.81
C PRO A 55 -25.04 23.65 -13.31
N ALA A 56 -25.96 23.16 -14.13
CA ALA A 56 -25.87 23.27 -15.58
C ALA A 56 -25.73 24.76 -15.99
N GLN A 57 -24.54 25.13 -16.46
CA GLN A 57 -24.26 26.48 -16.95
C GLN A 57 -24.17 26.41 -18.48
N LEU A 58 -25.12 27.08 -19.14
CA LEU A 58 -25.19 27.19 -20.58
C LEU A 58 -23.95 27.94 -21.12
N GLY A 59 -23.20 27.28 -22.00
CA GLY A 59 -22.33 27.86 -23.03
C GLY A 59 -21.18 28.76 -22.58
N GLN A 60 -19.98 28.20 -22.40
CA GLN A 60 -18.71 28.93 -22.53
C GLN A 60 -17.75 28.15 -23.45
N ALA A 61 -17.17 28.86 -24.40
CA ALA A 61 -16.20 28.35 -25.37
C ALA A 61 -14.97 27.75 -24.68
N PRO A 62 -14.28 26.77 -25.30
CA PRO A 62 -13.14 26.10 -24.67
C PRO A 62 -11.99 27.08 -24.45
N SER A 63 -11.76 27.46 -23.19
CA SER A 63 -10.54 28.16 -22.79
C SER A 63 -9.36 27.19 -22.94
N ALA A 64 -8.29 27.67 -23.58
CA ALA A 64 -7.03 26.95 -23.71
C ALA A 64 -6.57 26.43 -22.35
N SER A 65 -6.30 25.13 -22.27
CA SER A 65 -5.83 24.48 -21.06
C SER A 65 -4.39 24.93 -20.78
N THR A 66 -4.21 25.93 -19.92
CA THR A 66 -2.90 26.18 -19.32
C THR A 66 -2.58 24.95 -18.47
N THR A 67 -1.57 24.18 -18.85
CA THR A 67 -1.06 23.08 -18.03
C THR A 67 -0.60 23.68 -16.69
N ALA A 68 -1.36 23.43 -15.63
CA ALA A 68 -0.98 23.87 -14.29
C ALA A 68 0.36 23.24 -13.92
N ALA A 69 1.28 24.04 -13.37
CA ALA A 69 2.55 23.54 -12.87
C ALA A 69 2.30 22.46 -11.80
N PRO A 70 3.14 21.41 -11.73
CA PRO A 70 3.01 20.39 -10.68
C PRO A 70 3.08 21.04 -9.30
N ALA A 71 2.17 20.64 -8.40
CA ALA A 71 2.20 21.11 -7.02
C ALA A 71 3.55 20.77 -6.35
N PRO A 72 4.08 21.61 -5.44
CA PRO A 72 5.35 21.33 -4.76
C PRO A 72 5.24 20.12 -3.82
N PRO A 73 6.36 19.45 -3.46
CA PRO A 73 6.33 18.38 -2.49
C PRO A 73 5.99 18.89 -1.08
N ASN A 74 5.15 18.16 -0.35
CA ASN A 74 4.73 18.55 1.01
C ASN A 74 5.80 18.29 2.09
N PHE A 75 6.72 17.36 1.83
CA PHE A 75 7.68 16.84 2.82
C PHE A 75 9.08 16.79 2.25
N ASN A 76 10.09 16.88 3.12
CA ASN A 76 11.49 16.81 2.73
C ASN A 76 11.91 15.36 2.37
N LEU A 77 13.09 15.21 1.77
CA LEU A 77 13.63 13.90 1.37
C LEU A 77 13.74 12.93 2.55
N ASN A 78 14.18 13.41 3.71
CA ASN A 78 14.43 12.57 4.88
C ASN A 78 13.12 11.99 5.46
N GLU A 79 12.04 12.76 5.39
CA GLU A 79 10.68 12.32 5.75
C GLU A 79 10.15 11.30 4.74
N LEU A 80 10.33 11.51 3.43
CA LEU A 80 9.99 10.53 2.40
C LEU A 80 10.75 9.20 2.63
N MET A 81 12.05 9.28 2.88
CA MET A 81 12.88 8.10 3.15
C MET A 81 12.39 7.31 4.37
N ARG A 82 12.03 8.00 5.47
CA ARG A 82 11.56 7.35 6.70
C ARG A 82 10.14 6.82 6.60
N SER A 83 9.27 7.48 5.84
CA SER A 83 7.85 7.14 5.77
C SER A 83 7.55 6.03 4.77
N ILE A 84 8.28 5.97 3.65
CA ILE A 84 8.03 5.00 2.58
C ILE A 84 9.19 4.05 2.43
N LEU A 85 10.40 4.54 2.15
CA LEU A 85 11.50 3.66 1.76
C LEU A 85 11.96 2.74 2.89
N PHE A 86 12.16 3.30 4.08
CA PHE A 86 12.65 2.55 5.23
C PHE A 86 11.73 1.38 5.63
N PRO A 87 10.43 1.57 5.93
CA PRO A 87 9.57 0.45 6.32
C PRO A 87 9.45 -0.60 5.20
N ASN A 88 9.30 -0.17 3.94
CA ASN A 88 9.14 -1.10 2.82
C ASN A 88 10.41 -1.91 2.52
N ALA A 89 11.61 -1.32 2.66
CA ALA A 89 12.86 -2.05 2.52
C ALA A 89 13.08 -3.06 3.66
N ASN A 90 12.70 -2.71 4.89
CA ASN A 90 12.84 -3.62 6.03
C ASN A 90 11.94 -4.86 5.92
N VAL A 91 10.77 -4.74 5.28
CA VAL A 91 9.96 -5.92 4.94
C VAL A 91 10.75 -6.91 4.08
N ILE A 92 11.47 -6.40 3.08
CA ILE A 92 12.25 -7.22 2.13
C ILE A 92 13.49 -7.82 2.82
N PHE A 93 14.24 -7.01 3.59
CA PHE A 93 15.38 -7.50 4.35
C PHE A 93 14.99 -8.58 5.36
N ASN A 94 13.79 -8.49 5.96
CA ASN A 94 13.32 -9.49 6.90
C ASN A 94 13.16 -10.89 6.28
N VAL A 95 12.99 -11.01 4.96
CA VAL A 95 12.92 -12.32 4.27
C VAL A 95 14.21 -13.14 4.45
N GLN A 96 15.36 -12.47 4.65
CA GLN A 96 16.64 -13.12 4.88
C GLN A 96 16.63 -13.93 6.20
N ILE A 97 15.85 -13.51 7.19
CA ILE A 97 15.82 -14.12 8.54
C ILE A 97 14.48 -14.79 8.89
N VAL A 98 13.38 -14.41 8.23
CA VAL A 98 12.05 -14.96 8.45
C VAL A 98 11.46 -15.41 7.13
N ASP A 99 11.13 -16.69 7.00
CA ASP A 99 10.44 -17.20 5.81
C ASP A 99 8.97 -16.73 5.79
N PRO A 100 8.50 -15.97 4.77
CA PRO A 100 7.10 -15.56 4.63
C PRO A 100 6.13 -16.72 4.38
N GLY A 101 6.63 -17.90 3.97
CA GLY A 101 5.86 -19.12 3.74
C GLY A 101 5.54 -19.95 5.00
N GLU A 102 6.28 -19.75 6.09
CA GLU A 102 5.98 -20.40 7.38
C GLU A 102 4.54 -20.13 7.89
N LYS A 103 4.05 -20.99 8.79
CA LYS A 103 2.76 -20.74 9.46
C LYS A 103 2.99 -19.89 10.70
N PRO A 104 2.10 -18.93 11.02
CA PRO A 104 2.15 -18.22 12.30
C PRO A 104 2.20 -19.21 13.46
N LYS A 105 3.07 -18.95 14.44
CA LYS A 105 3.19 -19.76 15.65
C LYS A 105 2.22 -19.22 16.70
N GLY A 106 1.23 -20.03 17.08
CA GLY A 106 0.27 -19.70 18.13
C GLY A 106 -1.10 -19.22 17.62
N PRO A 107 -2.07 -19.03 18.52
CA PRO A 107 -3.38 -18.51 18.17
C PRO A 107 -3.26 -17.05 17.71
N PRO A 108 -4.17 -16.58 16.83
CA PRO A 108 -4.23 -15.17 16.45
C PRO A 108 -4.38 -14.28 17.70
N PRO A 109 -3.85 -13.04 17.69
CA PRO A 109 -4.06 -12.10 18.78
C PRO A 109 -5.54 -11.88 19.07
N ASP A 110 -5.95 -11.93 20.34
CA ASP A 110 -7.28 -11.50 20.75
C ASP A 110 -7.32 -9.95 20.73
N ILE A 111 -7.76 -9.43 19.60
CA ILE A 111 -7.91 -7.99 19.35
C ILE A 111 -9.02 -7.35 20.19
N ALA A 112 -9.96 -8.12 20.75
CA ALA A 112 -10.98 -7.60 21.66
C ALA A 112 -10.45 -7.44 23.08
N ALA A 113 -9.55 -8.33 23.53
CA ALA A 113 -8.97 -8.28 24.86
C ALA A 113 -7.79 -7.31 24.98
N ASN A 114 -6.88 -7.25 23.98
CA ASN A 114 -5.64 -6.45 24.06
C ASN A 114 -5.22 -5.94 22.68
N PHE A 115 -5.95 -4.97 22.13
CA PHE A 115 -5.61 -4.38 20.83
C PHE A 115 -4.22 -3.73 20.83
N SER A 116 -3.37 -4.18 19.90
CA SER A 116 -2.14 -3.51 19.52
C SER A 116 -2.16 -3.31 18.01
N ILE A 117 -1.89 -2.08 17.54
CA ILE A 117 -1.88 -1.76 16.11
C ILE A 117 -0.85 -2.61 15.35
N SER A 118 0.30 -2.92 15.97
CA SER A 118 1.33 -3.77 15.36
C SER A 118 0.89 -5.24 15.31
N GLY A 119 0.40 -5.78 16.43
CA GLY A 119 -0.05 -7.18 16.49
C GLY A 119 -1.26 -7.46 15.60
N TRP A 120 -2.18 -6.50 15.49
CA TRP A 120 -3.29 -6.59 14.53
C TRP A 120 -2.79 -6.47 13.09
N GLY A 121 -1.93 -5.49 12.81
CA GLY A 121 -1.39 -5.21 11.48
C GLY A 121 -0.63 -6.39 10.87
N ASP A 122 0.15 -7.10 11.68
CA ASP A 122 0.94 -8.27 11.26
C ASP A 122 0.07 -9.42 10.70
N ASN A 123 -1.22 -9.44 11.03
CA ASN A 123 -2.17 -10.49 10.62
C ASN A 123 -3.18 -10.05 9.55
N LEU A 124 -3.09 -8.81 9.04
CA LEU A 124 -4.05 -8.30 8.05
C LEU A 124 -3.87 -8.88 6.65
N TYR A 125 -2.63 -9.18 6.28
CA TYR A 125 -2.28 -9.62 4.93
C TYR A 125 -1.44 -10.89 4.97
N PRO A 126 -1.61 -11.80 3.99
CA PRO A 126 -0.66 -12.88 3.79
C PRO A 126 0.77 -12.34 3.69
N ARG A 127 1.73 -13.00 4.34
CA ARG A 127 3.10 -12.46 4.47
C ARG A 127 3.83 -12.27 3.14
N TRP A 128 3.55 -13.12 2.15
CA TRP A 128 4.03 -12.92 0.77
C TRP A 128 3.45 -11.68 0.09
N ASP A 129 2.21 -11.32 0.40
CA ASP A 129 1.58 -10.11 -0.13
C ASP A 129 2.23 -8.88 0.50
N VAL A 130 2.57 -8.93 1.79
CA VAL A 130 3.33 -7.87 2.47
C VAL A 130 4.68 -7.62 1.80
N VAL A 131 5.43 -8.67 1.44
CA VAL A 131 6.68 -8.52 0.66
C VAL A 131 6.43 -7.84 -0.69
N SER A 132 5.36 -8.25 -1.37
CA SER A 132 4.96 -7.66 -2.66
C SER A 132 4.59 -6.18 -2.53
N TYR A 133 3.86 -5.80 -1.48
CA TYR A 133 3.51 -4.40 -1.19
C TYR A 133 4.73 -3.56 -0.81
N GLY A 134 5.68 -4.15 -0.08
CA GLY A 134 6.98 -3.53 0.18
C GLY A 134 7.71 -3.19 -1.12
N ALA A 135 7.76 -4.15 -2.05
CA ALA A 135 8.37 -3.93 -3.35
C ALA A 135 7.66 -2.83 -4.18
N VAL A 136 6.33 -2.82 -4.20
CA VAL A 136 5.53 -1.76 -4.85
C VAL A 136 5.82 -0.39 -4.24
N GLY A 137 5.83 -0.30 -2.90
CA GLY A 137 6.12 0.95 -2.20
C GLY A 137 7.51 1.52 -2.52
N LEU A 138 8.52 0.65 -2.67
CA LEU A 138 9.86 1.07 -3.11
C LEU A 138 9.88 1.51 -4.57
N GLU A 139 9.20 0.79 -5.45
CA GLU A 139 9.17 1.13 -6.88
C GLU A 139 8.51 2.50 -7.11
N GLU A 140 7.33 2.72 -6.54
CA GLU A 140 6.61 4.00 -6.63
C GLU A 140 7.38 5.15 -5.97
N SER A 141 8.17 4.84 -4.94
CA SER A 141 9.04 5.84 -4.30
C SER A 141 10.11 6.37 -5.25
N ALA A 142 10.51 5.63 -6.28
CA ALA A 142 11.46 6.11 -7.28
C ALA A 142 10.93 7.35 -8.01
N TYR A 143 9.63 7.39 -8.33
CA TYR A 143 9.00 8.59 -8.88
C TYR A 143 9.01 9.76 -7.86
N LEU A 144 8.73 9.46 -6.59
CA LEU A 144 8.73 10.47 -5.52
C LEU A 144 10.12 11.06 -5.23
N LEU A 145 11.18 10.27 -5.45
CA LEU A 145 12.59 10.68 -5.36
C LEU A 145 13.03 11.57 -6.52
N MET A 146 12.38 11.45 -7.69
CA MET A 146 12.63 12.29 -8.87
C MET A 146 11.76 13.55 -8.92
N LYS A 147 10.80 13.70 -7.99
CA LYS A 147 9.90 14.86 -7.95
C LYS A 147 10.72 16.16 -7.78
N PRO A 148 10.57 17.14 -8.68
CA PRO A 148 11.29 18.40 -8.58
C PRO A 148 10.90 19.19 -7.33
N ASP A 149 11.76 20.15 -6.98
CA ASP A 149 11.58 21.10 -5.88
C ASP A 149 11.51 20.48 -4.47
N ARG A 150 11.81 19.18 -4.34
CA ARG A 150 11.97 18.56 -3.02
C ARG A 150 13.25 19.07 -2.38
N LEU A 151 13.16 19.38 -1.09
CA LEU A 151 14.33 19.76 -0.30
C LEU A 151 14.83 18.57 0.52
N CYS A 152 16.14 18.49 0.71
CA CYS A 152 16.79 17.70 1.73
C CYS A 152 16.51 18.28 3.12
N GLN A 153 16.82 17.53 4.19
CA GLN A 153 16.62 18.01 5.57
C GLN A 153 17.38 19.31 5.88
N ASN A 154 18.52 19.53 5.22
CA ASN A 154 19.34 20.75 5.35
C ASN A 154 18.85 21.92 4.47
N GLY A 155 17.66 21.82 3.87
CA GLY A 155 17.06 22.87 3.03
C GLY A 155 17.63 22.97 1.61
N LYS A 156 18.67 22.20 1.26
CA LYS A 156 19.19 22.18 -0.12
C LYS A 156 18.27 21.37 -1.04
N PRO A 157 18.18 21.69 -2.34
CA PRO A 157 17.41 20.88 -3.28
C PRO A 157 17.93 19.45 -3.39
N VAL A 158 17.02 18.49 -3.55
CA VAL A 158 17.36 17.12 -3.96
C VAL A 158 17.99 17.16 -5.35
N PRO A 159 19.10 16.44 -5.59
CA PRO A 159 19.87 16.56 -6.83
C PRO A 159 19.28 15.77 -8.01
N VAL A 160 17.98 15.95 -8.29
CA VAL A 160 17.22 15.20 -9.31
C VAL A 160 17.71 15.36 -10.75
N LYS A 161 18.67 16.26 -10.99
CA LYS A 161 19.31 16.48 -12.30
C LYS A 161 20.71 15.85 -12.41
N ARG A 162 21.26 15.31 -11.32
CA ARG A 162 22.57 14.64 -11.35
C ARG A 162 22.45 13.25 -11.94
N GLU A 163 23.36 12.92 -12.85
CA GLU A 163 23.36 11.62 -13.56
C GLU A 163 23.45 10.43 -12.60
N ASP A 164 24.30 10.52 -11.59
CA ASP A 164 24.46 9.46 -10.61
C ASP A 164 23.23 9.31 -9.70
N TRP A 165 22.55 10.41 -9.33
CA TRP A 165 21.26 10.35 -8.64
C TRP A 165 20.22 9.61 -9.49
N ILE A 166 20.06 9.99 -10.75
CA ILE A 166 19.14 9.35 -11.71
C ILE A 166 19.44 7.86 -11.80
N LYS A 167 20.73 7.50 -11.93
CA LYS A 167 21.19 6.11 -11.98
C LYS A 167 20.80 5.34 -10.72
N TYR A 168 21.11 5.84 -9.53
CA TYR A 168 20.82 5.13 -8.28
C TYR A 168 19.31 4.95 -8.06
N VAL A 169 18.49 5.94 -8.42
CA VAL A 169 17.02 5.82 -8.35
C VAL A 169 16.50 4.78 -9.35
N ALA A 170 17.06 4.72 -10.56
CA ALA A 170 16.70 3.71 -11.54
C ALA A 170 17.10 2.29 -11.08
N GLU A 171 18.26 2.13 -10.46
CA GLU A 171 18.73 0.85 -9.90
C GLU A 171 17.84 0.38 -8.74
N LEU A 172 17.39 1.30 -7.87
CA LEU A 172 16.38 1.01 -6.84
C LEU A 172 15.07 0.52 -7.46
N SER A 173 14.51 1.26 -8.43
CA SER A 173 13.25 0.86 -9.12
C SER A 173 13.38 -0.51 -9.78
N ALA A 174 14.49 -0.76 -10.49
CA ALA A 174 14.72 -2.04 -11.15
C ALA A 174 14.83 -3.20 -10.13
N THR A 175 15.53 -2.98 -9.02
CA THR A 175 15.65 -3.98 -7.96
C THR A 175 14.31 -4.25 -7.28
N ALA A 176 13.52 -3.20 -7.00
CA ALA A 176 12.18 -3.34 -6.44
C ALA A 176 11.24 -4.14 -7.34
N LYS A 177 11.26 -3.90 -8.67
CA LYS A 177 10.49 -4.68 -9.66
C LYS A 177 10.89 -6.16 -9.68
N ALA A 178 12.19 -6.44 -9.57
CA ALA A 178 12.69 -7.81 -9.49
C ALA A 178 12.20 -8.51 -8.21
N VAL A 179 12.25 -7.81 -7.06
CA VAL A 179 11.71 -8.34 -5.79
C VAL A 179 10.23 -8.63 -5.91
N TYR A 180 9.45 -7.72 -6.50
CA TYR A 180 8.01 -7.93 -6.72
C TYR A 180 7.74 -9.20 -7.55
N THR A 181 8.52 -9.43 -8.62
CA THR A 181 8.34 -10.63 -9.45
C THR A 181 8.68 -11.91 -8.67
N ALA A 182 9.78 -11.90 -7.90
CA ALA A 182 10.18 -13.02 -7.07
C ALA A 182 9.19 -13.29 -5.91
N SER A 183 8.59 -12.24 -5.33
CA SER A 183 7.60 -12.38 -4.26
C SER A 183 6.29 -12.97 -4.75
N LEU A 184 5.85 -12.64 -5.97
CA LEU A 184 4.69 -13.29 -6.60
C LEU A 184 4.94 -14.79 -6.83
N ALA A 185 6.17 -15.17 -7.18
CA ALA A 185 6.58 -16.57 -7.30
C ALA A 185 6.80 -17.27 -5.95
N ARG A 186 6.77 -16.52 -4.83
CA ARG A 186 7.06 -16.99 -3.47
C ARG A 186 8.45 -17.64 -3.35
N ASP A 187 9.40 -17.13 -4.12
CA ASP A 187 10.77 -17.62 -4.14
C ASP A 187 11.61 -16.90 -3.08
N ARG A 188 11.77 -17.54 -1.93
CA ARG A 188 12.51 -16.97 -0.80
C ARG A 188 13.97 -16.73 -1.14
N ASP A 189 14.63 -17.67 -1.81
CA ASP A 189 16.06 -17.58 -2.08
C ASP A 189 16.33 -16.49 -3.11
N ALA A 190 15.48 -16.34 -4.12
CA ALA A 190 15.54 -15.22 -5.05
C ALA A 190 15.33 -13.87 -4.36
N VAL A 191 14.32 -13.75 -3.47
CA VAL A 191 14.10 -12.50 -2.72
C VAL A 191 15.27 -12.20 -1.77
N ALA A 192 15.83 -13.21 -1.10
CA ALA A 192 16.98 -13.04 -0.21
C ALA A 192 18.23 -12.57 -0.98
N GLY A 193 18.49 -13.10 -2.17
CA GLY A 193 19.58 -12.61 -3.03
C GLY A 193 19.32 -11.19 -3.57
N LEU A 194 18.08 -10.85 -3.88
CA LEU A 194 17.71 -9.49 -4.29
C LEU A 194 17.76 -8.49 -3.13
N ALA A 195 17.60 -8.95 -1.88
CA ALA A 195 17.75 -8.13 -0.69
C ALA A 195 19.19 -7.60 -0.56
N ASP A 196 20.21 -8.39 -0.92
CA ASP A 196 21.61 -7.93 -0.93
C ASP A 196 21.82 -6.83 -1.98
N ARG A 197 21.30 -7.02 -3.20
CA ARG A 197 21.32 -6.00 -4.26
C ARG A 197 20.57 -4.71 -3.85
N LEU A 198 19.45 -4.87 -3.15
CA LEU A 198 18.70 -3.73 -2.61
C LEU A 198 19.53 -2.98 -1.57
N ASN A 199 20.21 -3.69 -0.67
CA ASN A 199 21.11 -3.11 0.30
C ASN A 199 22.26 -2.33 -0.36
N GLU A 200 22.88 -2.88 -1.41
CA GLU A 200 23.89 -2.17 -2.21
C GLU A 200 23.34 -0.88 -2.82
N SER A 201 22.16 -0.94 -3.46
CA SER A 201 21.49 0.24 -4.04
C SER A 201 21.24 1.34 -2.99
N CYS A 202 20.81 0.94 -1.79
CA CYS A 202 20.62 1.85 -0.66
C CYS A 202 21.96 2.45 -0.19
N ALA A 203 22.98 1.60 -0.02
CA ALA A 203 24.29 1.98 0.50
C ALA A 203 25.00 2.96 -0.45
N THR A 204 25.04 2.67 -1.75
CA THR A 204 25.69 3.54 -2.76
C THR A 204 25.08 4.93 -2.78
N CYS A 205 23.75 5.04 -2.78
CA CYS A 205 23.08 6.35 -2.74
C CYS A 205 23.33 7.07 -1.41
N HIS A 206 23.22 6.38 -0.27
CA HIS A 206 23.45 6.99 1.04
C HIS A 206 24.90 7.44 1.24
N GLN A 207 25.88 6.70 0.76
CA GLN A 207 27.30 7.11 0.81
C GLN A 207 27.54 8.40 0.02
N ALA A 208 26.88 8.56 -1.12
CA ALA A 208 27.02 9.76 -1.95
C ALA A 208 26.29 11.00 -1.38
N TYR A 209 25.16 10.80 -0.68
CA TYR A 209 24.22 11.89 -0.40
C TYR A 209 23.76 12.07 1.06
N ARG A 210 24.09 11.14 1.97
CA ARG A 210 23.67 11.22 3.38
C ARG A 210 24.78 11.69 4.33
N THR A 211 26.04 11.54 3.98
CA THR A 211 27.20 11.85 4.84
C THR A 211 27.67 13.31 4.77
N GLY A 212 26.75 14.25 4.51
CA GLY A 212 27.06 15.68 4.37
C GLY A 212 26.20 16.57 5.25
#